data_AF-A0A3M1JVM1-F1
#
_entry.id   AF-A0A3M1JVM1-F1
#
_cell.length_a   1.000
_cell.length_b   1.000
_cell.length_c   1.000
_cell.angle_alpha   90.00
_cell.angle_beta   90.00
_cell.angle_gamma   90.00
#
_symmetry.space_group_name_H-M   'P 1'
#
loop_
_entity.id
_entity.type
_entity.pdbx_description
1 polymer ?
#
loop_
_entity_poly.entity_id
_entity_poly.type
_entity_poly.pdbx_seq_one_letter_code
_entity_poly.pdbx_strand_id
1 'polypeptide(L)' 'TNNKFVYMVGDFLYRVTEPALRPIRRFLPDLGGIDISPLVLILILIFIQQVVLIGWIAPAFL' A
#
# COMPACT_ATOMS: atom_id res chain seq x y z
N THR A 1 1.77 -26.24 13.21
CA THR A 1 1.28 -26.51 11.84
C THR A 1 1.59 -25.32 10.95
N ASN A 2 2.56 -25.44 10.04
CA ASN A 2 2.73 -24.46 8.97
C ASN A 2 1.54 -24.59 8.02
N ASN A 3 0.49 -23.80 8.23
CA ASN A 3 -0.69 -23.85 7.40
C ASN A 3 -0.34 -23.27 6.02
N LYS A 4 -0.15 -24.16 5.04
CA LYS A 4 0.22 -23.82 3.66
C LYS A 4 -0.71 -22.77 3.05
N PHE A 5 -1.99 -22.79 3.43
CA PHE A 5 -2.96 -21.80 2.97
C PHE A 5 -2.59 -20.38 3.41
N VAL A 6 -2.25 -20.17 4.69
CA VAL A 6 -1.87 -18.85 5.22
C VAL A 6 -0.61 -18.32 4.51
N TYR A 7 0.37 -19.20 4.26
CA TYR A 7 1.57 -18.84 3.51
C TYR A 7 1.27 -18.41 2.08
N MET A 8 0.41 -19.16 1.36
CA MET A 8 0.03 -18.80 -0.01
C MET A 8 -0.67 -17.44 -0.06
N VAL A 9 -1.56 -17.16 0.89
CA VAL A 9 -2.24 -15.86 0.97
C VAL A 9 -1.23 -14.74 1.25
N GLY A 10 -0.31 -14.94 2.21
CA GLY A 10 0.73 -13.96 2.53
C GLY A 10 1.67 -13.67 1.35
N ASP A 11 2.17 -14.71 0.68
CA ASP A 11 3.07 -14.57 -0.48
C ASP A 11 2.36 -13.88 -1.67
N PHE A 12 1.10 -14.22 -1.91
CA PHE A 12 0.30 -13.56 -2.93
C PHE A 12 0.15 -12.06 -2.65
N LEU A 13 -0.26 -11.69 -1.43
CA LEU A 13 -0.42 -10.29 -1.03
C LEU A 13 0.91 -9.52 -1.12
N TYR A 14 2.01 -10.14 -0.69
CA TYR A 14 3.34 -9.55 -0.80
C TYR A 14 3.70 -9.26 -2.26
N ARG A 15 3.58 -10.26 -3.17
CA ARG A 15 3.93 -10.08 -4.59
C ARG A 15 3.09 -9.03 -5.29
N VAL A 16 1.79 -8.96 -4.97
CA VAL A 16 0.87 -7.99 -5.59
C VAL A 16 1.16 -6.57 -5.11
N THR A 17 1.54 -6.39 -3.84
CA THR A 17 1.82 -5.07 -3.27
C THR A 17 3.25 -4.59 -3.49
N GLU A 18 4.20 -5.51 -3.75
CA GLU A 18 5.62 -5.23 -3.94
C GLU A 18 5.93 -4.13 -4.98
N PRO A 19 5.29 -4.07 -6.17
CA PRO A 19 5.57 -3.02 -7.15
C PRO A 19 5.26 -1.61 -6.63
N ALA A 20 4.27 -1.47 -5.74
CA ALA A 20 3.91 -0.20 -5.11
C ALA A 20 4.77 0.08 -3.86
N LEU A 21 5.10 -0.94 -3.08
CA LEU A 21 5.93 -0.79 -1.86
C LEU A 21 7.40 -0.50 -2.17
N ARG A 22 7.96 -1.11 -3.22
CA ARG A 22 9.38 -0.95 -3.62
C ARG A 22 9.78 0.51 -3.85
N PRO A 23 9.06 1.34 -4.63
CA PRO A 23 9.42 2.75 -4.77
C PRO A 23 9.28 3.50 -3.45
N ILE A 24 8.24 3.23 -2.65
CA ILE A 24 8.06 3.87 -1.34
C ILE A 24 9.26 3.63 -0.43
N ARG A 25 9.72 2.37 -0.32
CA ARG A 25 10.91 2.02 0.46
C ARG A 25 12.18 2.73 0.02
N ARG A 26 12.30 3.09 -1.26
CA ARG A 26 13.47 3.84 -1.77
C ARG A 26 13.48 5.31 -1.32
N PHE A 27 12.32 5.86 -0.97
CA PHE A 27 12.20 7.24 -0.49
C PHE A 27 12.24 7.36 1.03
N LEU A 28 11.97 6.26 1.75
CA LEU A 28 11.98 6.26 3.21
C LEU A 28 13.41 6.12 3.75
N PRO A 29 13.73 6.78 4.88
CA PRO A 29 14.96 6.52 5.60
C PRO A 29 14.96 5.09 6.16
N ASP A 30 16.14 4.55 6.45
CA ASP A 30 16.26 3.27 7.15
C ASP A 30 15.78 3.41 8.59
N LEU A 31 14.74 2.65 8.96
CA LEU A 31 14.11 2.67 10.29
C LEU A 31 14.51 1.47 11.15
N GLY A 32 15.71 0.92 10.94
CA GLY A 32 16.23 -0.17 11.76
C GLY A 32 15.55 -1.50 11.47
N GLY A 33 15.27 -1.77 10.20
CA GLY A 33 14.70 -3.04 9.73
C GLY A 33 13.17 -3.17 9.84
N ILE A 34 12.47 -2.15 10.35
CA ILE A 34 11.00 -2.10 10.33
C ILE A 34 10.53 -1.49 9.00
N ASP A 35 9.72 -2.23 8.25
CA ASP A 35 9.13 -1.74 7.01
C ASP A 35 7.84 -0.95 7.28
N ILE A 36 7.93 0.38 7.28
CA ILE A 36 6.75 1.26 7.37
C ILE A 36 6.09 1.53 6.02
N SER A 37 6.66 1.04 4.91
CA SER A 37 6.11 1.30 3.57
C SER A 37 4.66 0.87 3.36
N PRO A 38 4.14 -0.21 4.00
CA PRO A 38 2.72 -0.54 3.91
C PRO A 38 1.81 0.52 4.51
N LEU A 39 2.20 1.13 5.64
CA LEU A 39 1.45 2.21 6.25
C LEU A 39 1.40 3.44 5.33
N VAL A 40 2.55 3.80 4.76
CA VAL A 40 2.65 4.91 3.81
C VAL A 40 1.81 4.66 2.56
N LEU A 41 1.83 3.44 2.01
CA LEU A 41 0.99 3.06 0.88
C LEU A 41 -0.50 3.23 1.21
N ILE A 42 -0.95 2.75 2.38
CA ILE A 42 -2.34 2.91 2.81
C ILE A 42 -2.73 4.39 2.90
N LEU A 43 -1.88 5.24 3.48
CA LEU A 43 -2.14 6.68 3.56
C LEU A 43 -2.26 7.34 2.18
N ILE A 44 -1.40 6.96 1.23
CA ILE A 44 -1.48 7.44 -0.16
C ILE A 44 -2.79 7.02 -0.81
N LEU A 45 -3.21 5.76 -0.63
CA LEU A 45 -4.48 5.27 -1.17
C LEU A 45 -5.69 6.01 -0.59
N ILE A 46 -5.69 6.26 0.73
CA ILE A 46 -6.73 7.06 1.40
C ILE A 46 -6.75 8.48 0.83
N PHE A 47 -5.59 9.11 0.66
CA PHE A 47 -5.50 10.45 0.08
C PHE A 47 -6.07 10.52 -1.34
N ILE A 48 -5.68 9.57 -2.21
CA ILE A 48 -6.21 9.48 -3.58
C ILE A 48 -7.74 9.30 -3.54
N GLN A 49 -8.24 8.42 -2.69
CA GLN A 49 -9.68 8.17 -2.58
C GLN A 49 -10.45 9.41 -2.11
N GLN A 50 -10.03 10.01 -1.00
CA GLN A 50 -10.81 11.06 -0.35
C GLN A 50 -10.63 12.42 -1.02
N VAL A 51 -9.39 12.80 -1.33
CA VAL A 51 -9.08 14.14 -1.85
C VAL A 51 -9.26 14.18 -3.37
N VAL A 52 -8.68 13.22 -4.08
CA VAL A 52 -8.66 13.25 -5.56
C VAL A 52 -9.98 12.73 -6.13
N LEU A 53 -10.37 11.49 -5.80
CA LEU A 53 -11.57 10.88 -6.38
C LEU A 53 -12.86 11.53 -5.85
N ILE A 54 -13.06 11.55 -4.53
CA ILE A 54 -14.28 12.08 -3.93
C ILE A 54 -14.28 13.61 -3.93
N GLY A 55 -13.15 14.24 -3.60
CA GLY A 55 -13.07 15.69 -3.47
C GLY A 55 -13.08 16.45 -4.80
N TRP A 56 -12.31 15.99 -5.80
CA TRP A 56 -12.14 16.74 -7.05
C TRP A 56 -12.93 16.15 -8.21
N ILE A 57 -12.84 14.83 -8.39
CA ILE A 57 -13.39 14.15 -9.56
C ILE A 57 -14.90 14.02 -9.43
N ALA A 58 -15.45 13.47 -8.35
CA ALA A 58 -16.88 13.23 -8.21
C ALA A 58 -17.74 14.50 -8.41
N PRO A 59 -17.40 15.68 -7.84
CA PRO A 59 -18.17 16.90 -8.07
C PRO A 59 -18.04 17.46 -9.49
N ALA A 60 -16.99 17.11 -10.24
CA ALA A 60 -16.83 17.56 -11.62
C ALA A 60 -17.78 16.86 -12.61
N PHE A 61 -18.42 15.76 -12.18
CA PHE A 61 -19.38 14.99 -12.98
C PHE A 61 -20.84 15.12 -12.48
N LEU A 62 -21.08 15.94 -11.45
CA LEU A 62 -22.40 16.31 -10.94
C LEU A 62 -22.76 17.73 -11.42
#